data_AF-A0A2E2KIL4-F1
#
_entry.id   AF-A0A2E2KIL4-F1
#
_cell.length_a   1.000
_cell.length_b   1.000
_cell.length_c   1.000
_cell.angle_alpha   90.00
_cell.angle_beta   90.00
_cell.angle_gamma   90.00
#
_symmetry.space_group_name_H-M   'P 1'
#
loop_
_entity.id
_entity.type
_entity.pdbx_description
1 polymer ?
#
loop_
_entity_poly.entity_id
_entity_poly.type
_entity_poly.pdbx_seq_one_letter_code
_entity_poly.pdbx_strand_id
1 'polypeptide(L)'
;MIFITHRSSGSNESAINYLLVTLVLALWALVISTNTSAQTFFSDNTQKPSGYFNNEGIRHEKIDHSKQAPVVHYSKKHKLIADFFNSDLDQLATHSEWESESVLRIGVVRRSFNQKEYTVHACKVISATGLDNQKITIRMIHLPSLIAKQKLTILAEQQCGQA
;
A
#
# COMPACT_ATOMS: atom_id res chain seq x y z
N MET A 1 24.72 28.71 62.84
CA MET A 1 25.96 28.62 62.04
C MET A 1 26.27 27.15 61.86
N ILE A 2 26.35 26.52 60.69
CA ILE A 2 26.38 26.93 59.29
C ILE A 2 25.57 25.87 58.50
N PHE A 3 24.75 26.31 57.54
CA PHE A 3 24.17 25.48 56.48
C PHE A 3 25.22 25.23 55.39
N ILE A 4 25.37 23.98 54.94
CA ILE A 4 25.85 23.69 53.57
C ILE A 4 25.04 22.52 53.01
N THR A 5 24.07 22.85 52.18
CA THR A 5 23.60 22.02 51.06
C THR A 5 24.30 22.52 49.79
N HIS A 6 24.90 21.64 48.99
CA HIS A 6 24.88 21.78 47.53
C HIS A 6 25.26 20.47 46.80
N ARG A 7 24.22 19.79 46.32
CA ARG A 7 24.00 19.17 45.00
C ARG A 7 25.15 19.23 43.97
N SER A 8 25.44 18.10 43.34
CA SER A 8 25.65 17.95 41.87
C SER A 8 25.80 16.45 41.53
N SER A 9 24.78 15.82 40.94
CA SER A 9 24.68 15.49 39.49
C SER A 9 25.24 14.09 39.23
N GLY A 10 24.43 13.08 38.89
CA GLY A 10 23.45 13.12 37.80
C GLY A 10 24.18 12.84 36.49
N SER A 11 24.60 11.59 36.26
CA SER A 11 25.25 11.21 34.98
C SER A 11 25.13 9.74 34.58
N ASN A 12 24.71 8.82 35.47
CA ASN A 12 24.77 7.38 35.15
C ASN A 12 23.41 6.72 34.90
N GLU A 13 22.31 7.27 35.41
CA GLU A 13 20.98 6.67 35.19
C GLU A 13 20.39 6.97 33.81
N SER A 14 20.79 8.08 33.18
CA SER A 14 20.37 8.42 31.82
C SER A 14 21.03 7.49 30.80
N ALA A 15 22.34 7.22 30.93
CA ALA A 15 23.08 6.39 29.96
C ALA A 15 22.55 4.94 29.88
N ILE A 16 22.16 4.34 31.00
CA ILE A 16 21.64 2.96 31.06
C ILE A 16 20.24 2.88 30.42
N ASN A 17 19.39 3.89 30.65
CA ASN A 17 18.07 3.97 30.03
C ASN A 17 18.14 4.17 28.51
N TYR A 18 19.10 4.98 28.01
CA TYR A 18 19.32 5.14 26.57
C TYR A 18 19.81 3.84 25.91
N LEU A 19 20.65 3.07 26.60
CA LEU A 19 21.19 1.81 26.07
C LEU A 19 20.12 0.70 26.00
N LEU A 20 19.21 0.65 26.97
CA LEU A 20 18.07 -0.28 26.96
C LEU A 20 17.04 0.09 25.87
N VAL A 21 16.74 1.38 25.70
CA VAL A 21 15.78 1.84 24.66
C VAL A 21 16.33 1.61 23.26
N THR A 22 17.62 1.81 23.03
CA THR A 22 18.25 1.53 21.72
C THR A 22 18.32 0.03 21.40
N LEU A 23 18.53 -0.83 22.39
CA LEU A 23 18.46 -2.28 22.22
C LEU A 23 17.04 -2.75 21.86
N VAL A 24 16.02 -2.20 22.52
CA VAL A 24 14.61 -2.51 22.20
C VAL A 24 14.25 -2.02 20.79
N LEU A 25 14.66 -0.82 20.40
CA LEU A 25 14.40 -0.30 19.05
C LEU A 25 15.13 -1.08 17.94
N ALA A 26 16.36 -1.53 18.20
CA ALA A 26 17.12 -2.37 17.26
C ALA A 26 16.49 -3.77 17.08
N LEU A 27 15.95 -4.35 18.17
CA LEU A 27 15.20 -5.61 18.13
C LEU A 27 13.86 -5.48 17.37
N TRP A 28 13.19 -4.33 17.42
CA TRP A 28 11.99 -4.08 16.60
C TRP A 28 12.31 -3.87 15.12
N ALA A 29 13.46 -3.28 14.78
CA ALA A 29 13.87 -3.12 13.38
C ALA A 29 14.16 -4.45 12.68
N LEU A 30 14.60 -5.48 13.42
CA LEU A 30 14.88 -6.83 12.90
C LEU A 30 13.62 -7.69 12.69
N VAL A 31 12.51 -7.39 13.36
CA VAL A 31 11.26 -8.15 13.18
C VAL A 31 10.48 -7.70 11.93
N ILE A 32 10.75 -6.49 11.41
CA ILE A 32 10.05 -5.97 10.22
C ILE A 32 10.84 -6.25 8.92
N SER A 33 12.06 -6.77 9.01
CA SER A 33 12.79 -7.28 7.83
C SER A 33 12.29 -8.68 7.41
N THR A 34 10.98 -8.88 7.32
CA THR A 34 10.46 -9.99 6.52
C THR A 34 10.29 -9.50 5.09
N ASN A 35 11.34 -9.73 4.30
CA ASN A 35 11.25 -9.90 2.85
C ASN A 35 10.41 -11.15 2.55
N THR A 36 9.13 -11.16 2.93
CA THR A 36 8.16 -12.14 2.41
C THR A 36 7.68 -11.60 1.08
N SER A 37 8.61 -11.71 0.13
CA SER A 37 8.51 -11.36 -1.28
C SER A 37 7.26 -11.94 -1.93
N ALA A 38 6.50 -11.12 -2.66
CA ALA A 38 5.74 -11.35 -3.90
C ALA A 38 4.91 -12.63 -4.13
N GLN A 39 5.36 -13.79 -3.68
CA GLN A 39 4.80 -15.11 -3.95
C GLN A 39 3.44 -15.33 -3.29
N THR A 40 3.04 -14.53 -2.31
CA THR A 40 1.78 -14.75 -1.58
C THR A 40 0.53 -14.50 -2.43
N PHE A 41 0.61 -13.68 -3.47
CA PHE A 41 -0.57 -13.37 -4.31
C PHE A 41 -0.58 -14.05 -5.67
N PHE A 42 0.56 -14.49 -6.19
CA PHE A 42 0.61 -15.09 -7.52
C PHE A 42 0.39 -16.59 -7.43
N SER A 43 -0.52 -17.09 -8.26
CA SER A 43 -0.73 -18.53 -8.42
C SER A 43 0.30 -19.08 -9.42
N ASP A 44 0.83 -20.29 -9.22
CA ASP A 44 1.81 -20.94 -10.11
C ASP A 44 1.32 -21.19 -11.55
N ASN A 45 0.10 -20.77 -11.88
CA ASN A 45 -0.49 -20.93 -13.19
C ASN A 45 0.24 -20.07 -14.25
N THR A 46 0.99 -20.75 -15.11
CA THR A 46 1.90 -20.21 -16.14
C THR A 46 1.21 -19.67 -17.41
N GLN A 47 -0.08 -19.34 -17.37
CA GLN A 47 -0.73 -18.69 -18.51
C GLN A 47 -0.21 -17.25 -18.68
N LYS A 48 0.90 -17.11 -19.41
CA LYS A 48 1.45 -15.83 -19.86
C LYS A 48 0.42 -15.15 -20.77
N PRO A 49 -0.14 -13.99 -20.42
CA PRO A 49 -0.97 -13.24 -21.35
C PRO A 49 -0.13 -12.78 -22.54
N SER A 50 -0.68 -12.89 -23.75
CA SER A 50 -0.06 -12.42 -24.99
C SER A 50 0.06 -10.89 -24.96
N GLY A 51 1.29 -10.37 -25.07
CA GLY A 51 1.61 -8.95 -25.03
C GLY A 51 2.33 -8.58 -23.75
N TYR A 52 3.65 -8.38 -23.83
CA TYR A 52 4.51 -8.13 -22.68
C TYR A 52 4.17 -6.79 -22.01
N PHE A 53 3.37 -6.87 -20.97
CA PHE A 53 3.26 -5.83 -19.96
C PHE A 53 3.72 -6.45 -18.65
N ASN A 54 4.83 -5.96 -18.09
CA ASN A 54 5.19 -6.20 -16.70
C ASN A 54 4.78 -4.98 -15.87
N ASN A 55 4.55 -5.17 -14.56
CA ASN A 55 4.04 -4.11 -13.68
C ASN A 55 4.97 -2.88 -13.70
N GLU A 56 6.28 -3.12 -13.60
CA GLU A 56 7.35 -2.12 -13.73
C GLU A 56 7.27 -1.32 -15.05
N GLY A 57 7.11 -2.00 -16.19
CA GLY A 57 7.11 -1.35 -17.50
C GLY A 57 5.90 -0.45 -17.72
N ILE A 58 4.72 -0.82 -17.23
CA ILE A 58 3.54 0.05 -17.31
C ILE A 58 3.64 1.20 -16.30
N ARG A 59 4.15 0.98 -15.08
CA ARG A 59 4.31 2.06 -14.09
C ARG A 59 5.17 3.22 -14.59
N HIS A 60 6.22 2.89 -15.33
CA HIS A 60 7.14 3.86 -15.90
C HIS A 60 6.74 4.35 -17.31
N GLU A 61 5.70 3.76 -17.90
CA GLU A 61 5.13 4.27 -19.14
C GLU A 61 4.54 5.64 -18.84
N LYS A 62 5.07 6.69 -19.48
CA LYS A 62 4.50 8.04 -19.38
C LYS A 62 3.10 7.99 -20.00
N ILE A 63 2.10 7.75 -19.16
CA ILE A 63 0.70 7.89 -19.56
C ILE A 63 0.52 9.36 -19.91
N ASP A 64 0.09 9.64 -21.13
CA ASP A 64 -0.25 10.99 -21.54
C ASP A 64 -1.47 11.47 -20.74
N HIS A 65 -1.20 12.16 -19.63
CA HIS A 65 -2.22 12.71 -18.75
C HIS A 65 -2.92 13.95 -19.35
N SER A 66 -2.52 14.43 -20.54
CA SER A 66 -3.11 15.63 -21.16
C SER A 66 -4.61 15.53 -21.40
N LYS A 67 -5.15 14.30 -21.46
CA LYS A 67 -6.58 14.02 -21.65
C LYS A 67 -7.25 13.41 -20.41
N GLN A 68 -6.52 13.17 -19.33
CA GLN A 68 -7.10 12.60 -18.12
C GLN A 68 -7.75 13.70 -17.28
N ALA A 69 -8.91 13.38 -16.70
CA ALA A 69 -9.53 14.25 -15.70
C ALA A 69 -8.56 14.46 -14.54
N PRO A 70 -8.56 15.65 -13.90
CA PRO A 70 -7.70 15.90 -12.76
C PRO A 70 -7.92 14.84 -11.68
N VAL A 71 -6.83 14.30 -11.13
CA VAL A 71 -6.88 13.31 -10.05
C VAL A 71 -7.64 13.91 -8.88
N VAL A 72 -8.81 13.34 -8.57
CA VAL A 72 -9.65 13.83 -7.49
C VAL A 72 -9.11 13.28 -6.17
N HIS A 73 -8.63 14.17 -5.30
CA HIS A 73 -8.23 13.83 -3.95
C HIS A 73 -9.33 14.23 -2.96
N TYR A 74 -10.11 13.25 -2.50
CA TYR A 74 -11.20 13.48 -1.55
C TYR A 74 -10.71 13.81 -0.13
N SER A 75 -9.56 13.27 0.27
CA SER A 75 -8.89 13.65 1.52
C SER A 75 -7.40 13.29 1.47
N LYS A 76 -6.63 13.74 2.47
CA LYS A 76 -5.22 13.33 2.64
C LYS A 76 -5.09 11.80 2.76
N LYS A 77 -6.04 11.12 3.39
CA LYS A 77 -6.04 9.66 3.52
C LYS A 77 -6.28 8.97 2.19
N HIS A 78 -7.25 9.43 1.40
CA HIS A 78 -7.49 8.91 0.04
C HIS A 78 -6.24 9.03 -0.82
N LYS A 79 -5.56 10.18 -0.77
CA LYS A 79 -4.30 10.37 -1.48
C LYS A 79 -3.23 9.36 -1.04
N LEU A 80 -3.00 9.21 0.27
CA LEU A 80 -2.00 8.25 0.79
C LEU A 80 -2.27 6.81 0.33
N ILE A 81 -3.54 6.40 0.29
CA ILE A 81 -3.95 5.07 -0.18
C ILE A 81 -3.65 4.91 -1.67
N ALA A 82 -4.04 5.88 -2.50
CA ALA A 82 -3.77 5.82 -3.93
C ALA A 82 -2.26 5.85 -4.22
N ASP A 83 -1.51 6.71 -3.53
CA ASP A 83 -0.06 6.83 -3.65
C ASP A 83 0.65 5.50 -3.28
N PHE A 84 0.18 4.80 -2.23
CA PHE A 84 0.71 3.48 -1.86
C PHE A 84 0.58 2.47 -3.01
N PHE A 85 -0.63 2.29 -3.57
CA PHE A 85 -0.83 1.32 -4.67
C PHE A 85 -0.19 1.75 -6.00
N ASN A 86 0.07 3.04 -6.17
CA ASN A 86 0.83 3.57 -7.30
C ASN A 86 2.35 3.49 -7.10
N SER A 87 2.82 3.12 -5.90
CA SER A 87 4.25 3.04 -5.57
C SER A 87 4.82 1.63 -5.74
N ASP A 88 6.15 1.54 -5.69
CA ASP A 88 6.89 0.27 -5.70
C ASP A 88 6.78 -0.57 -4.44
N LEU A 89 6.08 -0.07 -3.41
CA LEU A 89 5.77 -0.83 -2.21
C LEU A 89 4.70 -1.89 -2.45
N ASP A 90 3.75 -1.61 -3.34
CA ASP A 90 2.81 -2.63 -3.80
C ASP A 90 3.42 -3.36 -5.01
N GLN A 91 3.32 -4.68 -5.06
CA GLN A 91 3.97 -5.48 -6.11
C GLN A 91 3.02 -5.89 -7.24
N LEU A 92 1.72 -5.63 -7.11
CA LEU A 92 0.67 -6.16 -7.98
C LEU A 92 -0.13 -5.06 -8.68
N ALA A 93 -0.53 -4.03 -7.95
CA ALA A 93 -1.10 -2.82 -8.51
C ALA A 93 -0.12 -2.17 -9.47
N THR A 94 -0.66 -1.49 -10.47
CA THR A 94 0.14 -0.73 -11.45
C THR A 94 -0.41 0.68 -11.55
N HIS A 95 -1.70 0.84 -11.30
CA HIS A 95 -2.34 2.11 -11.19
C HIS A 95 -3.46 2.02 -10.14
N SER A 96 -3.77 3.12 -9.47
CA SER A 96 -4.86 3.22 -8.52
C SER A 96 -5.42 4.64 -8.55
N GLU A 97 -6.75 4.72 -8.56
CA GLU A 97 -7.49 5.97 -8.54
C GLU A 97 -8.80 5.81 -7.77
N TRP A 98 -9.25 6.90 -7.14
CA TRP A 98 -10.57 6.95 -6.53
C TRP A 98 -11.59 7.38 -7.59
N GLU A 99 -12.55 6.50 -7.87
CA GLU A 99 -13.69 6.81 -8.74
C GLU A 99 -14.73 7.68 -7.99
N SER A 100 -14.85 7.46 -6.69
CA SER A 100 -15.65 8.24 -5.75
C SER A 100 -15.01 8.17 -4.36
N GLU A 101 -15.58 8.89 -3.37
CA GLU A 101 -15.17 8.75 -1.95
C GLU A 101 -15.30 7.31 -1.41
N SER A 102 -16.11 6.48 -2.06
CA SER A 102 -16.41 5.11 -1.61
C SER A 102 -15.96 4.03 -2.59
N VAL A 103 -15.32 4.38 -3.72
CA VAL A 103 -14.91 3.39 -4.72
C VAL A 103 -13.46 3.62 -5.12
N LEU A 104 -12.60 2.67 -4.76
CA LEU A 104 -11.19 2.63 -5.15
C LEU A 104 -11.00 1.64 -6.30
N ARG A 105 -10.53 2.14 -7.44
CA ARG A 105 -10.10 1.30 -8.56
C ARG A 105 -8.63 1.00 -8.42
N ILE A 106 -8.27 -0.28 -8.53
CA ILE A 106 -6.88 -0.74 -8.56
C ILE A 106 -6.67 -1.49 -9.87
N GLY A 107 -5.88 -0.90 -10.74
CA GLY A 107 -5.47 -1.45 -12.01
C GLY A 107 -4.30 -2.41 -11.89
N VAL A 108 -4.45 -3.58 -12.52
CA VAL A 108 -3.45 -4.65 -12.55
C VAL A 108 -3.23 -5.13 -13.97
N VAL A 109 -2.05 -5.69 -14.19
CA VAL A 109 -1.62 -6.17 -15.51
C VAL A 109 -1.84 -7.68 -15.64
N ARG A 110 -1.50 -8.43 -14.59
CA ARG A 110 -1.62 -9.88 -14.56
C ARG A 110 -3.00 -10.29 -14.08
N ARG A 111 -3.57 -11.32 -14.70
CA ARG A 111 -4.84 -11.95 -14.26
C ARG A 111 -4.62 -13.09 -13.28
N SER A 112 -3.45 -13.71 -13.30
CA SER A 112 -3.07 -14.85 -12.47
C SER A 112 -2.61 -14.40 -11.08
N PHE A 113 -3.56 -13.96 -10.26
CA PHE A 113 -3.34 -13.69 -8.83
C PHE A 113 -4.56 -14.07 -8.01
N ASN A 114 -4.36 -14.26 -6.70
CA ASN A 114 -5.44 -14.52 -5.76
C ASN A 114 -6.22 -13.22 -5.51
N GLN A 115 -7.27 -13.03 -6.31
CA GLN A 115 -8.09 -11.83 -6.28
C GLN A 115 -8.71 -11.57 -4.91
N LYS A 116 -9.22 -12.61 -4.25
CA LYS A 116 -9.85 -12.50 -2.92
C LYS A 116 -8.86 -12.08 -1.85
N GLU A 117 -7.68 -12.69 -1.82
CA GLU A 117 -6.65 -12.31 -0.84
C GLU A 117 -6.15 -10.89 -1.08
N TYR A 118 -6.03 -10.49 -2.34
CA TYR A 118 -5.56 -9.16 -2.69
C TYR A 118 -6.59 -8.07 -2.37
N THR A 119 -7.89 -8.30 -2.61
CA THR A 119 -8.93 -7.35 -2.19
C THR A 119 -9.00 -7.22 -0.67
N VAL A 120 -8.80 -8.33 0.07
CA VAL A 120 -8.66 -8.30 1.54
C VAL A 120 -7.43 -7.51 1.97
N HIS A 121 -6.29 -7.68 1.30
CA HIS A 121 -5.09 -6.88 1.53
C HIS A 121 -5.36 -5.39 1.31
N ALA A 122 -6.02 -5.04 0.21
CA ALA A 122 -6.37 -3.65 -0.08
C ALA A 122 -7.26 -3.02 1.00
N CYS A 123 -8.25 -3.77 1.50
CA CYS A 123 -9.08 -3.32 2.61
C CYS A 123 -8.28 -3.11 3.91
N LYS A 124 -7.27 -3.95 4.18
CA LYS A 124 -6.37 -3.78 5.33
C LYS A 124 -5.53 -2.51 5.19
N VAL A 125 -4.97 -2.24 4.01
CA VAL A 125 -4.21 -0.99 3.74
C VAL A 125 -5.08 0.23 4.02
N ILE A 126 -6.33 0.25 3.52
CA ILE A 126 -7.27 1.35 3.79
C ILE A 126 -7.50 1.52 5.29
N SER A 127 -7.81 0.42 6.01
CA SER A 127 -8.06 0.49 7.45
C SER A 127 -6.87 1.01 8.24
N ALA A 128 -5.64 0.67 7.83
CA ALA A 128 -4.41 1.09 8.49
C ALA A 128 -4.18 2.61 8.41
N THR A 129 -4.78 3.30 7.44
CA THR A 129 -4.75 4.77 7.36
C THR A 129 -5.75 5.46 8.30
N GLY A 130 -6.57 4.68 9.02
CA GLY A 130 -7.66 5.17 9.86
C GLY A 130 -8.79 5.80 9.06
N LEU A 131 -8.94 5.48 7.76
CA LEU A 131 -10.12 5.82 6.98
C LEU A 131 -11.23 4.81 7.30
N ASP A 132 -12.44 5.30 7.59
CA ASP A 132 -13.59 4.41 7.74
C ASP A 132 -13.85 3.71 6.40
N ASN A 133 -13.74 2.39 6.41
CA ASN A 133 -13.75 1.58 5.21
C ASN A 133 -15.03 0.76 5.04
N GLN A 134 -16.01 0.81 5.95
CA GLN A 134 -17.20 -0.05 5.89
C GLN A 134 -18.04 0.12 4.62
N LYS A 135 -17.96 1.30 3.99
CA LYS A 135 -18.68 1.63 2.75
C LYS A 135 -17.77 1.67 1.52
N ILE A 136 -16.50 1.35 1.67
CA ILE A 136 -15.53 1.43 0.58
C ILE A 136 -15.53 0.14 -0.21
N THR A 137 -15.70 0.24 -1.52
CA THR A 137 -15.60 -0.86 -2.47
C THR A 137 -14.27 -0.80 -3.20
N ILE A 138 -13.53 -1.90 -3.15
CA ILE A 138 -12.33 -2.14 -3.94
C ILE A 138 -12.75 -2.77 -5.26
N ARG A 139 -12.34 -2.18 -6.38
CA ARG A 139 -12.57 -2.71 -7.73
C ARG A 139 -11.24 -2.96 -8.43
N MET A 140 -10.92 -4.23 -8.62
CA MET A 140 -9.74 -4.66 -9.37
C MET A 140 -10.04 -4.62 -10.86
N ILE A 141 -9.24 -3.92 -11.65
CA ILE A 141 -9.46 -3.77 -13.11
C ILE A 141 -8.26 -4.26 -13.91
N HIS A 142 -8.52 -4.86 -15.07
CA HIS A 142 -7.47 -5.31 -15.98
C HIS A 142 -7.02 -4.17 -16.91
N LEU A 143 -5.89 -3.53 -16.59
CA LEU A 143 -5.37 -2.37 -17.31
C LEU A 143 -5.13 -2.62 -18.80
N PRO A 144 -4.56 -3.77 -19.25
CA PRO A 144 -4.33 -3.99 -20.67
C PRO A 144 -5.62 -3.97 -21.50
N SER A 145 -6.76 -4.38 -20.91
CA SER A 145 -8.05 -4.29 -21.61
C SER A 145 -8.59 -2.87 -21.66
N LEU A 146 -8.34 -2.06 -20.63
CA LEU A 146 -8.73 -0.66 -20.61
C LEU A 146 -7.91 0.14 -21.63
N ILE A 147 -6.58 -0.05 -21.65
CA ILE A 147 -5.67 0.68 -22.54
C ILE A 147 -5.86 0.27 -24.00
N ALA A 148 -5.81 -1.04 -24.30
CA ALA A 148 -5.81 -1.50 -25.70
C ALA A 148 -7.21 -1.53 -26.34
N LYS A 149 -8.28 -1.67 -25.53
CA LYS A 149 -9.64 -1.90 -26.05
C LYS A 149 -10.67 -0.89 -25.54
N GLN A 150 -10.25 0.10 -24.74
CA GLN A 150 -11.16 1.04 -24.06
C GLN A 150 -12.27 0.32 -23.27
N LYS A 151 -12.00 -0.92 -22.82
CA LYS A 151 -12.98 -1.77 -22.15
C LYS A 151 -12.61 -1.97 -20.70
N LEU A 152 -13.43 -1.41 -19.82
CA LEU A 152 -13.34 -1.68 -18.39
C LEU A 152 -13.66 -3.16 -18.13
N THR A 153 -12.65 -3.91 -17.70
CA THR A 153 -12.80 -5.33 -17.33
C THR A 153 -12.53 -5.45 -15.85
N ILE A 154 -13.58 -5.65 -15.07
CA ILE A 154 -13.50 -5.89 -13.63
C ILE A 154 -13.05 -7.33 -13.42
N LEU A 155 -11.97 -7.50 -12.69
CA LEU A 155 -11.43 -8.81 -12.31
C LEU A 155 -12.06 -9.27 -11.00
N ALA A 156 -12.18 -8.36 -10.03
CA ALA A 156 -12.78 -8.62 -8.73
C ALA A 156 -13.35 -7.32 -8.15
N GLU A 157 -14.36 -7.47 -7.30
CA GLU A 157 -14.97 -6.37 -6.56
C GLU A 157 -15.28 -6.85 -5.14
N GLN A 158 -14.95 -6.05 -4.13
CA GLN A 158 -15.22 -6.37 -2.74
C GLN A 158 -15.48 -5.10 -1.93
N GLN A 159 -16.54 -5.11 -1.12
CA GLN A 159 -16.78 -4.09 -0.11
C GLN A 159 -15.96 -4.40 1.14
N CYS A 160 -15.21 -3.41 1.63
CA CYS A 160 -14.47 -3.53 2.87
C CYS A 160 -15.43 -3.61 4.06
N GLY A 161 -15.12 -4.46 5.04
CA GLY A 161 -16.00 -4.76 6.18
C GLY A 161 -16.99 -5.91 5.94
N GLN A 162 -17.04 -6.47 4.73
CA GLN A 162 -17.71 -7.74 4.43
C GLN A 162 -16.60 -8.76 4.08
N ALA A 163 -16.33 -9.68 5.02
CA ALA A 163 -15.36 -10.76 4.86
C ALA A 163 -16.04 -12.11 4.99
#